data_AF-A0A926A412-F1
#
_entry.id   AF-A0A926A412-F1
#
_cell.length_a   1.000
_cell.length_b   1.000
_cell.length_c   1.000
_cell.angle_alpha   90.00
_cell.angle_beta   90.00
_cell.angle_gamma   90.00
#
_symmetry.space_group_name_H-M   'P 1'
#
loop_
_entity.id
_entity.type
_entity.pdbx_description
1 polymer ?
#
loop_
_entity_poly.entity_id
_entity_poly.type
_entity_poly.pdbx_seq_one_letter_code
_entity_poly.pdbx_strand_id
1 'polypeptide(L)'
;VRRVGRARTVRIALVGAGVTQLGLAALLSLPAVLVAAFVIGLAGQMVKLCTDAAVQEEAGDGVLGRVFSLYEIVFNVGYVAAVSVAAFLSPPDGDAPWLLAAAAALYVLGLLVHDAQLRRVAGKPPSRNDVA
;
A
#
# COMPACT_ATOMS: atom_id res chain seq x y z
N VAL A 1 4.09 7.24 12.50
CA VAL A 1 4.95 7.81 11.44
C VAL A 1 6.09 8.68 11.99
N ARG A 2 5.82 9.78 12.71
CA ARG A 2 6.87 10.73 13.18
C ARG A 2 8.04 10.12 13.96
N ARG A 3 7.81 9.04 14.73
CA ARG A 3 8.83 8.38 15.57
C ARG A 3 9.57 7.22 14.89
N VAL A 4 8.99 6.63 13.84
CA VAL A 4 9.46 5.39 13.19
C VAL A 4 10.04 5.65 11.79
N GLY A 5 9.69 6.80 11.19
CA GLY A 5 10.01 7.15 9.81
C GLY A 5 8.94 6.65 8.83
N ARG A 6 8.70 7.42 7.77
CA ARG A 6 7.69 7.11 6.73
C ARG A 6 7.99 5.78 6.03
N ALA A 7 9.20 5.63 5.49
CA ALA A 7 9.63 4.41 4.80
C ALA A 7 9.48 3.14 5.66
N ARG A 8 9.95 3.18 6.92
CA ARG A 8 9.84 2.02 7.82
C ARG A 8 8.38 1.70 8.17
N THR A 9 7.53 2.73 8.30
CA THR A 9 6.10 2.54 8.55
C THR A 9 5.43 1.81 7.39
N VAL A 10 5.70 2.23 6.14
CA VAL A 10 5.17 1.58 4.93
C VAL A 10 5.65 0.14 4.84
N ARG A 11 6.95 -0.13 5.10
CA ARG A 11 7.48 -1.50 5.13
C ARG A 11 6.75 -2.41 6.13
N ILE A 12 6.58 -1.95 7.37
CA ILE A 12 5.91 -2.73 8.42
C ILE A 12 4.45 -3.01 8.01
N ALA A 13 3.76 -2.02 7.46
CA ALA A 13 2.38 -2.18 7.01
C ALA A 13 2.27 -3.21 5.87
N LEU A 14 3.14 -3.13 4.85
CA LEU A 14 3.13 -4.06 3.71
C LEU A 14 3.49 -5.49 4.13
N VAL A 15 4.51 -5.67 4.98
CA VAL A 15 4.87 -6.99 5.52
C VAL A 15 3.74 -7.55 6.38
N GLY A 16 3.16 -6.73 7.26
CA GLY A 16 2.03 -7.11 8.10
C GLY A 16 0.84 -7.58 7.27
N ALA A 17 0.45 -6.80 6.26
CA ALA A 17 -0.64 -7.15 5.36
C ALA A 17 -0.37 -8.46 4.59
N GLY A 18 0.84 -8.64 4.05
CA GLY A 18 1.23 -9.88 3.36
C GLY A 18 1.16 -11.12 4.27
N VAL A 19 1.70 -11.03 5.48
CA VAL A 19 1.65 -12.13 6.47
C VAL A 19 0.22 -12.42 6.89
N THR A 20 -0.59 -11.39 7.16
CA THR A 20 -2.00 -11.55 7.51
C THR A 20 -2.77 -12.25 6.40
N GLN A 21 -2.50 -11.91 5.13
CA GLN A 21 -3.19 -12.52 4.00
C GLN A 21 -2.83 -14.00 3.83
N LEU A 22 -1.56 -14.38 4.02
CA LEU A 22 -1.14 -15.79 4.03
C LEU A 22 -1.72 -16.56 5.22
N GLY A 23 -1.77 -15.94 6.40
CA GLY A 23 -2.40 -16.53 7.58
C GLY A 23 -3.89 -16.76 7.38
N LEU A 24 -4.59 -15.82 6.75
CA LEU A 24 -6.01 -15.96 6.41
C LEU A 24 -6.23 -17.09 5.41
N ALA A 25 -5.37 -17.21 4.39
CA ALA A 25 -5.44 -18.28 3.40
C ALA A 25 -5.31 -19.69 4.00
N ALA A 26 -4.61 -19.82 5.14
CA ALA A 26 -4.44 -21.09 5.83
C ALA A 26 -5.59 -21.42 6.81
N LEU A 27 -6.24 -20.41 7.40
CA LEU A 27 -7.24 -20.61 8.46
C LEU A 27 -8.69 -20.53 7.99
N LEU A 28 -9.00 -19.71 6.97
CA LEU A 28 -10.33 -19.52 6.35
C LEU A 28 -11.53 -19.71 7.29
N SER A 29 -11.53 -18.99 8.41
CA SER A 29 -12.62 -18.97 9.38
C SER A 29 -13.13 -17.56 9.59
N LEU A 30 -14.40 -17.41 9.97
CA LEU A 30 -15.01 -16.09 10.17
C LEU A 30 -14.23 -15.20 11.16
N PRO A 31 -13.77 -15.70 12.34
CA PRO A 31 -12.94 -14.89 13.24
C PRO A 31 -11.63 -14.45 12.58
N ALA A 32 -10.98 -15.33 11.82
CA ALA A 32 -9.75 -15.00 11.10
C ALA A 32 -9.99 -13.92 10.04
N VAL A 33 -11.12 -13.97 9.32
CA VAL A 33 -11.52 -12.94 8.35
C VAL A 33 -11.67 -11.58 9.03
N LEU A 34 -12.33 -11.51 10.18
CA LEU A 34 -12.53 -10.24 10.90
C LEU A 34 -11.21 -9.63 11.38
N VAL A 35 -10.34 -10.47 11.97
CA VAL A 35 -9.00 -10.03 12.41
C VAL A 35 -8.18 -9.58 11.21
N ALA A 36 -8.20 -10.35 10.12
CA ALA A 36 -7.46 -10.00 8.91
C ALA A 36 -7.96 -8.70 8.29
N ALA A 37 -9.27 -8.51 8.17
CA ALA A 37 -9.88 -7.28 7.67
C ALA A 37 -9.47 -6.06 8.51
N PHE A 38 -9.46 -6.19 9.84
CA PHE A 38 -9.00 -5.13 10.72
C PHE A 38 -7.51 -4.80 10.50
N VAL A 39 -6.64 -5.81 10.51
CA VAL A 39 -5.19 -5.61 10.36
C VAL A 39 -4.83 -5.04 8.98
N ILE A 40 -5.44 -5.57 7.92
CA ILE A 40 -5.25 -5.10 6.54
C ILE A 40 -5.79 -3.68 6.39
N GLY A 41 -6.97 -3.39 6.93
CA GLY A 41 -7.54 -2.05 6.95
C GLY A 41 -6.63 -1.04 7.64
N LEU A 42 -6.11 -1.40 8.82
CA LEU A 42 -5.15 -0.58 9.55
C LEU A 42 -3.86 -0.35 8.76
N ALA A 43 -3.30 -1.41 8.16
CA ALA A 43 -2.11 -1.31 7.32
C ALA A 43 -2.35 -0.38 6.12
N GLY A 44 -3.50 -0.49 5.45
CA GLY A 44 -3.92 0.37 4.36
C GLY A 44 -3.97 1.85 4.77
N GLN A 45 -4.60 2.15 5.91
CA GLN A 45 -4.68 3.52 6.44
C GLN A 45 -3.30 4.08 6.80
N MET A 46 -2.40 3.26 7.36
CA MET A 46 -1.03 3.69 7.67
C MET A 46 -0.21 4.00 6.41
N VAL A 47 -0.36 3.20 5.35
CA VAL A 47 0.28 3.47 4.06
C VAL A 47 -0.29 4.73 3.43
N LYS A 48 -1.63 4.87 3.40
CA LYS A 48 -2.29 6.06 2.84
C LYS A 48 -1.84 7.33 3.55
N LEU A 49 -1.85 7.36 4.89
CA LEU A 49 -1.36 8.49 5.69
C LEU A 49 0.09 8.86 5.36
N CYS A 50 0.95 7.86 5.17
CA CYS A 50 2.34 8.10 4.77
C CYS A 50 2.41 8.76 3.39
N THR A 51 1.66 8.25 2.42
CA THR A 51 1.63 8.79 1.06
C THR A 51 1.03 10.18 1.01
N ASP A 52 -0.04 10.46 1.74
CA ASP A 52 -0.67 11.78 1.82
C ASP A 52 0.33 12.82 2.34
N ALA A 53 1.12 12.45 3.35
CA ALA A 53 2.19 13.29 3.86
C ALA A 53 3.34 13.48 2.86
N ALA A 54 3.61 12.49 2.00
CA ALA A 54 4.61 12.60 0.93
C ALA A 54 4.17 13.55 -0.18
N VAL A 55 2.93 13.40 -0.63
CA VAL A 55 2.33 14.29 -1.64
C VAL A 55 2.32 15.73 -1.14
N GLN A 56 2.00 15.95 0.14
CA GLN A 56 2.03 17.28 0.75
C GLN A 56 3.44 17.89 0.84
N GLU A 57 4.47 17.07 1.04
CA GLU A 57 5.85 17.52 1.11
C GLU A 57 6.42 17.87 -0.29
N GLU A 58 5.96 17.16 -1.32
CA GLU A 58 6.47 17.29 -2.70
C GLU A 58 5.70 18.31 -3.54
N ALA A 59 4.42 18.57 -3.25
CA ALA A 59 3.59 19.49 -4.01
C ALA A 59 3.66 20.92 -3.47
N GLY A 60 3.89 21.89 -4.35
CA GLY A 60 3.87 23.30 -3.99
C GLY A 60 2.46 23.83 -3.67
N ASP A 61 2.39 24.82 -2.78
CA ASP A 61 1.15 25.37 -2.20
C ASP A 61 0.07 25.75 -3.23
N GLY A 62 0.47 26.21 -4.42
CA GLY A 62 -0.45 26.63 -5.48
C GLY A 62 -1.09 25.49 -6.30
N VAL A 63 -0.60 24.25 -6.18
CA VAL A 63 -1.10 23.09 -6.94
C VAL A 63 -1.44 21.89 -6.05
N LEU A 64 -1.23 21.98 -4.74
CA LEU A 64 -1.42 20.89 -3.78
C LEU A 64 -2.80 20.25 -3.90
N GLY A 65 -3.87 21.05 -3.92
CA GLY A 65 -5.24 20.53 -4.06
C GLY A 65 -5.44 19.74 -5.36
N ARG A 66 -4.83 20.19 -6.47
CA ARG A 66 -4.96 19.54 -7.78
C ARG A 66 -4.19 18.22 -7.86
N VAL A 67 -2.99 18.17 -7.26
CA VAL A 67 -2.20 16.95 -7.13
C VAL A 67 -2.91 15.95 -6.22
N PHE A 68 -3.46 16.41 -5.09
CA PHE A 68 -4.18 15.57 -4.15
C PHE A 68 -5.44 14.96 -4.78
N SER A 69 -6.22 15.73 -5.54
CA SER A 69 -7.38 15.21 -6.29
C SER A 69 -6.99 14.14 -7.30
N LEU A 70 -5.92 14.35 -8.09
CA LEU A 70 -5.45 13.34 -9.05
C LEU A 70 -4.98 12.06 -8.35
N TYR A 71 -4.23 12.21 -7.25
CA TYR A 71 -3.77 11.10 -6.43
C TYR A 71 -4.95 10.29 -5.86
N GLU A 72 -5.95 10.95 -5.28
CA GLU A 72 -7.15 10.28 -4.76
C GLU A 72 -7.94 9.59 -5.87
N ILE A 73 -8.08 10.19 -7.06
CA ILE A 73 -8.76 9.55 -8.20
C ILE A 73 -8.03 8.25 -8.58
N VAL A 74 -6.71 8.29 -8.75
CA VAL A 74 -5.92 7.11 -9.10
C VAL A 74 -6.04 6.02 -8.03
N PHE A 75 -5.95 6.39 -6.75
CA PHE A 75 -6.10 5.46 -5.64
C PHE A 75 -7.48 4.79 -5.61
N ASN A 76 -8.54 5.58 -5.70
CA ASN A 76 -9.92 5.06 -5.64
C ASN A 76 -10.27 4.22 -6.87
N VAL A 77 -9.86 4.62 -8.07
CA VAL A 77 -10.04 3.82 -9.29
C VAL A 77 -9.30 2.49 -9.18
N GLY A 78 -8.06 2.51 -8.68
CA GLY A 78 -7.29 1.29 -8.43
C GLY A 78 -7.96 0.38 -7.39
N TYR A 79 -8.49 0.95 -6.31
CA TYR A 79 -9.20 0.20 -5.28
C TYR A 79 -10.47 -0.48 -5.83
N VAL A 80 -11.30 0.26 -6.57
CA VAL A 80 -12.50 -0.29 -7.22
C VAL A 80 -12.10 -1.39 -8.20
N ALA A 81 -11.10 -1.16 -9.05
CA ALA A 81 -10.63 -2.16 -10.00
C ALA A 81 -10.15 -3.45 -9.30
N ALA A 82 -9.39 -3.34 -8.21
CA ALA A 82 -8.92 -4.49 -7.46
C ALA A 82 -10.08 -5.30 -6.84
N VAL A 83 -11.05 -4.61 -6.23
CA VAL A 83 -12.25 -5.26 -5.67
C VAL A 83 -13.09 -5.92 -6.77
N SER A 84 -13.28 -5.25 -7.91
CA SER A 84 -14.00 -5.82 -9.05
C SER A 84 -13.31 -7.08 -9.59
N VAL A 85 -11.99 -7.06 -9.78
CA VAL A 85 -11.22 -8.23 -10.23
C VAL A 85 -11.35 -9.38 -9.23
N ALA A 86 -11.21 -9.11 -7.93
CA ALA A 86 -11.39 -10.12 -6.89
C ALA A 86 -12.82 -10.71 -6.91
N ALA A 87 -13.84 -9.88 -7.08
CA ALA A 87 -15.24 -10.33 -7.17
C ALA A 87 -15.50 -11.19 -8.41
N PHE A 88 -14.99 -10.81 -9.59
CA PHE A 88 -15.14 -11.60 -10.82
C PHE A 88 -14.42 -12.94 -10.78
N LEU A 89 -13.29 -12.99 -10.06
CA LEU A 89 -12.49 -14.20 -9.93
C LEU A 89 -12.91 -15.09 -8.76
N SER A 90 -13.74 -14.59 -7.84
CA SER A 90 -14.18 -15.35 -6.67
C SER A 90 -15.10 -16.50 -7.10
N PRO A 91 -14.82 -17.73 -6.65
CA PRO A 91 -15.77 -18.84 -6.75
C PRO A 91 -17.10 -18.52 -6.05
N PRO A 92 -18.24 -19.11 -6.48
CA PRO A 92 -19.56 -18.86 -5.88
C PRO A 92 -19.68 -19.30 -4.41
N ASP A 93 -18.89 -20.28 -4.01
CA ASP A 93 -18.75 -20.80 -2.65
C ASP A 93 -17.85 -19.93 -1.76
N GLY A 94 -17.17 -18.94 -2.33
CA GLY A 94 -16.33 -17.97 -1.60
C GLY A 94 -14.99 -18.52 -1.12
N ASP A 95 -14.72 -19.80 -1.34
CA ASP A 95 -13.46 -20.45 -0.96
C ASP A 95 -12.37 -20.12 -2.00
N ALA A 96 -11.62 -19.03 -1.73
CA ALA A 96 -10.61 -18.51 -2.66
C ALA A 96 -9.23 -18.27 -2.01
N PRO A 97 -8.58 -19.29 -1.43
CA PRO A 97 -7.24 -19.15 -0.83
C PRO A 97 -6.20 -18.66 -1.84
N TRP A 98 -6.40 -18.97 -3.12
CA TRP A 98 -5.53 -18.50 -4.20
C TRP A 98 -5.64 -16.98 -4.43
N LEU A 99 -6.82 -16.37 -4.26
CA LEU A 99 -7.00 -14.91 -4.33
C LEU A 99 -6.28 -14.22 -3.17
N LEU A 100 -6.31 -14.85 -1.99
CA LEU A 100 -5.57 -14.38 -0.82
C LEU A 100 -4.05 -14.47 -1.07
N ALA A 101 -3.56 -15.60 -1.61
CA ALA A 101 -2.15 -15.73 -1.99
C ALA A 101 -1.72 -14.71 -3.06
N ALA A 102 -2.57 -14.45 -4.07
CA ALA A 102 -2.31 -13.43 -5.08
C ALA A 102 -2.23 -12.02 -4.47
N ALA A 103 -3.13 -11.68 -3.56
CA ALA A 103 -3.08 -10.41 -2.83
C ALA A 103 -1.82 -10.30 -1.94
N ALA A 104 -1.39 -11.39 -1.30
CA ALA A 104 -0.14 -11.42 -0.56
C ALA A 104 1.07 -11.13 -1.47
N ALA A 105 1.09 -11.72 -2.68
CA ALA A 105 2.12 -11.45 -3.67
C ALA A 105 2.12 -9.96 -4.12
N LEU A 106 0.96 -9.34 -4.25
CA LEU A 106 0.84 -7.89 -4.53
C LEU A 106 1.44 -7.03 -3.42
N TYR A 107 1.24 -7.38 -2.14
CA TYR A 107 1.89 -6.67 -1.03
C TYR A 107 3.41 -6.81 -1.06
N VAL A 108 3.93 -8.01 -1.38
CA VAL A 108 5.37 -8.22 -1.55
C VAL A 108 5.91 -7.40 -2.72
N LEU A 109 5.22 -7.40 -3.86
CA LEU A 109 5.61 -6.57 -5.01
C LEU A 109 5.63 -5.09 -4.64
N GLY A 110 4.61 -4.60 -3.94
CA GLY A 110 4.56 -3.22 -3.43
C GLY A 110 5.75 -2.88 -2.53
N LEU A 111 6.15 -3.81 -1.66
CA LEU A 111 7.32 -3.65 -0.78
C LEU A 111 8.61 -3.54 -1.59
N LEU A 112 8.81 -4.43 -2.58
CA LEU A 112 9.98 -4.43 -3.44
C LEU A 112 10.08 -3.15 -4.26
N VAL A 113 8.97 -2.69 -4.83
CA VAL A 113 8.90 -1.43 -5.58
C VAL A 113 9.22 -0.25 -4.67
N HIS A 114 8.63 -0.19 -3.47
CA HIS A 114 8.90 0.87 -2.51
C HIS A 114 10.40 0.95 -2.15
N ASP A 115 11.03 -0.19 -1.87
CA ASP A 115 12.46 -0.25 -1.54
C ASP A 115 13.35 0.09 -2.73
N ALA A 116 12.99 -0.35 -3.94
CA ALA A 116 13.71 0.02 -5.15
C ALA A 116 13.67 1.53 -5.39
N GLN A 117 12.52 2.19 -5.17
CA GLN A 117 12.39 3.64 -5.32
C GLN A 117 13.23 4.40 -4.28
N LEU A 118 13.20 3.98 -3.02
CA LEU A 118 14.03 4.61 -1.98
C LEU A 118 15.53 4.52 -2.30
N ARG A 119 15.98 3.37 -2.84
CA ARG A 119 17.37 3.20 -3.29
C ARG A 119 17.72 4.09 -4.47
N ARG A 120 16.80 4.27 -5.42
CA ARG A 120 16.99 5.16 -6.58
C ARG A 120 17.15 6.62 -6.16
N VAL A 121 16.33 7.08 -5.21
CA VAL A 121 16.42 8.45 -4.69
C VAL A 121 17.72 8.67 -3.92
N ALA A 122 18.13 7.70 -3.09
CA ALA A 122 19.38 7.79 -2.33
C ALA A 122 20.65 7.75 -3.22
N GLY A 123 20.57 7.12 -4.40
CA GLY A 123 21.71 6.99 -5.33
C GLY A 123 21.91 8.16 -6.29
N LYS A 124 21.05 9.18 -6.29
CA LYS A 124 21.18 10.33 -7.18
C LYS A 124 22.26 11.29 -6.63
N PRO A 125 23.34 11.59 -7.37
CA PRO A 125 24.35 12.55 -6.91
C PRO A 125 23.73 13.95 -6.76
N PRO A 126 24.25 14.79 -5.83
CA PRO A 126 23.72 16.14 -5.59
C PRO A 126 23.71 16.96 -6.87
N SER A 127 22.66 17.76 -7.07
CA SER A 127 22.54 18.56 -8.28
C SER A 127 23.55 19.71 -8.21
N ARG A 128 24.09 20.13 -9.36
CA ARG A 128 25.06 21.23 -9.46
C ARG A 128 24.51 22.59 -8.93
N ASN A 129 23.20 22.68 -8.68
CA ASN A 129 22.52 23.85 -8.14
C ASN A 129 22.46 23.88 -6.60
N ASP A 130 22.85 22.80 -5.89
CA ASP A 130 22.85 22.75 -4.42
C ASP A 130 24.13 23.36 -3.79
N VAL A 131 25.05 23.86 -4.62
CA VAL A 131 26.39 24.35 -4.21
C VAL A 131 26.59 25.85 -4.57
N ALA A 132 25.54 26.53 -5.06
CA ALA A 132 25.55 27.96 -5.38
C ALA A 132 24.65 28.72 -4.41
#